data_AF-A0A2N8TDI3-F1
#
_entry.id   AF-A0A2N8TDI3-F1
#
_cell.length_a   1.000
_cell.length_b   1.000
_cell.length_c   1.000
_cell.angle_alpha   90.00
_cell.angle_beta   90.00
_cell.angle_gamma   90.00
#
_symmetry.space_group_name_H-M   'P 1'
#
loop_
_entity.id
_entity.type
_entity.pdbx_description
1 polymer ?
#
loop_
_entity_poly.entity_id
_entity_poly.type
_entity_poly.pdbx_seq_one_letter_code
_entity_poly.pdbx_strand_id
1 'polypeptide(L)'
;MSAYVEIPRPYESGPDRFTVELHFPAASKRRAKQHHDVAWHLADVHGVEASTPYRVNPRWSIYEENWGNRERHGWLDERRLRVDGPPRALARYLAALTRVLDAVEGLATRAVRAFGAWKRSVAVEPHLEYEDASTMRIRSREFRADALGALVRGLAGAVSDSPVRDSSRPLWEQYGTVAAEVWADAGGVDLVEAPEEDVAAHLARMLPEEPEQGELFAAEDVTVQPRPASTSSAGAVPVPVPVVPVLTGVGRDDPGRYGTAA
;
A
#
# COMPACT_ATOMS: atom_id res chain seq x y z
N MET A 1 3.11 11.12 -10.07
CA MET A 1 3.47 9.96 -9.22
C MET A 1 4.16 10.49 -7.97
N SER A 2 3.66 10.15 -6.77
CA SER A 2 4.28 10.59 -5.51
C SER A 2 5.59 9.83 -5.27
N ALA A 3 6.59 10.50 -4.71
CA ALA A 3 7.89 9.90 -4.41
C ALA A 3 7.88 9.00 -3.15
N TYR A 4 6.75 8.94 -2.43
CA TYR A 4 6.64 8.29 -1.13
C TYR A 4 5.93 6.93 -1.17
N VAL A 5 5.21 6.64 -2.24
CA VAL A 5 4.48 5.39 -2.41
C VAL A 5 4.50 4.94 -3.87
N GLU A 6 4.81 3.67 -4.07
CA GLU A 6 4.64 2.98 -5.33
C GLU A 6 3.25 2.33 -5.32
N ILE A 7 2.45 2.64 -6.34
CA ILE A 7 1.07 2.17 -6.48
C ILE A 7 0.98 1.28 -7.73
N PRO A 8 1.17 -0.05 -7.59
CA PRO A 8 0.93 -1.02 -8.65
C PRO A 8 -0.50 -0.93 -9.20
N ARG A 9 -0.75 -1.58 -10.34
CA ARG A 9 -2.11 -1.71 -10.87
C ARG A 9 -2.94 -2.53 -9.86
N PRO A 10 -4.10 -2.02 -9.40
CA PRO A 10 -5.01 -2.83 -8.60
C PRO A 10 -5.53 -4.02 -9.42
N TYR A 11 -5.78 -5.14 -8.75
CA TYR A 11 -6.32 -6.34 -9.36
C TYR A 11 -7.63 -6.74 -8.68
N GLU A 12 -8.50 -7.42 -9.42
CA GLU A 12 -9.76 -7.95 -8.87
C GLU A 12 -9.45 -9.17 -7.98
N SER A 13 -9.87 -9.13 -6.72
CA SER A 13 -9.68 -10.23 -5.75
C SER A 13 -10.97 -10.98 -5.43
N GLY A 14 -12.11 -10.44 -5.87
CA GLY A 14 -13.43 -11.06 -5.80
C GLY A 14 -14.46 -10.18 -6.52
N PRO A 15 -15.71 -10.64 -6.66
CA PRO A 15 -16.75 -9.88 -7.35
C PRO A 15 -16.89 -8.47 -6.75
N ASP A 16 -16.70 -7.44 -7.58
CA ASP A 16 -16.72 -6.03 -7.20
C ASP A 16 -15.75 -5.65 -6.06
N ARG A 17 -14.66 -6.39 -5.90
CA ARG A 17 -13.61 -6.10 -4.93
C ARG A 17 -12.24 -6.05 -5.59
N PHE A 18 -11.56 -4.94 -5.39
CA PHE A 18 -10.21 -4.71 -5.87
C PHE A 18 -9.22 -4.66 -4.72
N THR A 19 -8.03 -5.16 -5.01
CA THR A 19 -6.88 -5.16 -4.10
C THR A 19 -5.74 -4.39 -4.74
N VAL A 20 -5.03 -3.62 -3.94
CA VAL A 20 -3.76 -3.00 -4.30
C VAL A 20 -2.73 -3.26 -3.22
N GLU A 21 -1.52 -3.58 -3.63
CA GLU A 21 -0.38 -3.75 -2.73
C GLU A 21 0.54 -2.54 -2.87
N LEU A 22 0.47 -1.65 -1.90
CA LEU A 22 1.30 -0.45 -1.83
C LEU A 22 2.70 -0.82 -1.36
N HIS A 23 3.71 -0.13 -1.89
CA HIS A 23 5.09 -0.25 -1.44
C HIS A 23 5.67 1.13 -1.11
N PHE A 24 6.37 1.23 0.02
CA PHE A 24 6.94 2.49 0.52
C PHE A 24 8.48 2.46 0.36
N PRO A 25 9.04 3.05 -0.72
CA PRO A 25 10.46 2.90 -1.10
C PRO A 25 11.43 3.72 -0.22
N ALA A 26 11.01 4.17 0.96
CA ALA A 26 11.83 5.03 1.80
C ALA A 26 13.12 4.33 2.26
N ALA A 27 14.23 5.09 2.22
CA ALA A 27 15.57 4.58 2.53
C ALA A 27 15.68 4.00 3.96
N SER A 28 15.01 4.60 4.94
CA SER A 28 15.00 4.11 6.33
C SER A 28 13.70 3.38 6.67
N LYS A 29 13.82 2.31 7.47
CA LYS A 29 12.66 1.55 7.98
C LYS A 29 11.66 2.46 8.71
N ARG A 30 12.18 3.35 9.56
CA ARG A 30 11.36 4.30 10.33
C ARG A 30 10.50 5.19 9.43
N ARG A 31 11.05 5.71 8.32
CA ARG A 31 10.32 6.56 7.40
C ARG A 31 9.30 5.78 6.59
N ALA A 32 9.64 4.58 6.12
CA ALA A 32 8.69 3.69 5.45
C ALA A 32 7.50 3.38 6.35
N LYS A 33 7.75 3.08 7.63
CA LYS A 33 6.69 2.88 8.63
C LYS A 33 5.80 4.11 8.78
N GLN A 34 6.37 5.32 8.80
CA GLN A 34 5.58 6.54 8.89
C GLN A 34 4.68 6.75 7.68
N HIS A 35 5.15 6.46 6.47
CA HIS A 35 4.32 6.51 5.26
C HIS A 35 3.24 5.42 5.26
N HIS A 36 3.59 4.21 5.72
CA HIS A 36 2.65 3.13 5.95
C HIS A 36 1.54 3.54 6.93
N ASP A 37 1.90 4.14 8.07
CA ASP A 37 0.93 4.57 9.08
C ASP A 37 -0.01 5.67 8.54
N VAL A 38 0.47 6.59 7.69
CA VAL A 38 -0.40 7.56 6.97
C VAL A 38 -1.42 6.83 6.10
N ALA A 39 -0.94 5.89 5.28
CA ALA A 39 -1.77 5.12 4.37
C ALA A 39 -2.80 4.28 5.13
N TRP A 40 -2.39 3.69 6.25
CA TRP A 40 -3.27 2.94 7.15
C TRP A 40 -4.40 3.81 7.70
N HIS A 41 -4.10 4.97 8.28
CA HIS A 41 -5.13 5.86 8.81
C HIS A 41 -6.07 6.37 7.72
N LEU A 42 -5.56 6.59 6.51
CA LEU A 42 -6.38 7.01 5.39
C LEU A 42 -7.34 5.90 4.92
N ALA A 43 -6.97 4.63 5.08
CA ALA A 43 -7.85 3.51 4.74
C ALA A 43 -9.15 3.54 5.56
N ASP A 44 -9.04 3.82 6.87
CA ASP A 44 -10.19 3.95 7.77
C ASP A 44 -11.12 5.10 7.32
N VAL A 45 -10.55 6.25 6.92
CA VAL A 45 -11.31 7.43 6.45
C VAL A 45 -12.14 7.11 5.19
N HIS A 46 -11.60 6.30 4.28
CA HIS A 46 -12.26 5.95 3.03
C HIS A 46 -13.06 4.64 3.09
N GLY A 47 -13.11 3.99 4.26
CA GLY A 47 -13.86 2.74 4.45
C GLY A 47 -13.33 1.57 3.61
N VAL A 48 -12.02 1.52 3.39
CA VAL A 48 -11.34 0.39 2.73
C VAL A 48 -10.60 -0.45 3.76
N GLU A 49 -10.53 -1.76 3.54
CA GLU A 49 -9.86 -2.68 4.44
C GLU A 49 -8.35 -2.61 4.20
N ALA A 50 -7.56 -2.43 5.25
CA ALA A 50 -6.10 -2.38 5.18
C ALA A 50 -5.48 -3.50 6.02
N SER A 51 -4.42 -4.12 5.50
CA SER A 51 -3.65 -5.14 6.21
C SER A 51 -2.16 -5.07 5.88
N THR A 52 -1.32 -5.25 6.89
CA THR A 52 0.14 -5.29 6.72
C THR A 52 0.54 -6.74 6.45
N PRO A 53 1.10 -7.07 5.28
CA PRO A 53 1.51 -8.43 4.98
C PRO A 53 2.71 -8.83 5.86
N TYR A 54 2.87 -10.14 6.07
CA TYR A 54 4.06 -10.67 6.73
C TYR A 54 5.29 -10.59 5.83
N ARG A 55 6.46 -10.37 6.45
CA ARG A 55 7.74 -10.39 5.77
C ARG A 55 8.06 -11.82 5.34
N VAL A 56 8.14 -12.03 4.04
CA VAL A 56 8.55 -13.32 3.47
C VAL A 56 10.06 -13.48 3.67
N ASN A 57 10.48 -14.54 4.36
CA ASN A 57 11.89 -14.89 4.46
C ASN A 57 12.28 -15.65 3.17
N PRO A 58 13.21 -15.14 2.33
CA PRO A 58 13.56 -15.77 1.05
C PRO A 58 14.17 -17.18 1.19
N ARG A 59 14.46 -17.65 2.41
CA ARG A 59 15.02 -18.99 2.66
C ARG A 59 14.02 -20.05 3.11
N TRP A 60 12.76 -19.72 3.42
CA TRP A 60 11.83 -20.69 4.03
C TRP A 60 10.41 -20.60 3.48
N SER A 61 9.84 -21.77 3.19
CA SER A 61 8.45 -21.99 2.86
C SER A 61 7.54 -21.56 4.02
N ILE A 62 6.33 -21.16 3.68
CA ILE A 62 5.24 -20.86 4.60
C ILE A 62 4.84 -22.17 5.31
N TYR A 63 5.64 -22.64 6.25
CA TYR A 63 5.29 -23.69 7.18
C TYR A 63 5.68 -23.22 8.57
N GLU A 64 4.75 -23.44 9.51
CA GLU A 64 4.84 -23.16 10.94
C GLU A 64 6.23 -23.48 11.49
N GLU A 65 7.12 -22.49 11.50
CA GLU A 65 8.32 -22.55 12.30
C GLU A 65 8.10 -21.67 13.52
N ASN A 66 8.21 -22.30 14.68
CA ASN A 66 8.19 -21.65 15.98
C ASN A 66 9.27 -20.56 16.02
N TRP A 67 8.88 -19.34 15.69
CA TRP A 67 9.67 -18.15 15.94
C TRP A 67 9.91 -18.07 17.45
N GLY A 68 11.16 -17.85 17.87
CA GLY A 68 11.64 -17.91 19.27
C GLY A 68 10.98 -16.93 20.27
N ASN A 69 9.83 -16.35 19.92
CA ASN A 69 8.95 -15.54 20.75
C ASN A 69 7.57 -16.21 21.03
N ARG A 70 7.32 -17.45 20.58
CA ARG A 70 6.02 -18.16 20.67
C ARG A 70 4.87 -17.46 19.93
N GLU A 71 5.15 -16.53 19.03
CA GLU A 71 4.12 -15.90 18.20
C GLU A 71 3.87 -16.74 16.94
N ARG A 72 2.59 -17.02 16.65
CA ARG A 72 2.15 -17.94 15.58
C ARG A 72 2.40 -17.40 14.17
N HIS A 73 2.89 -16.17 14.04
CA HIS A 73 3.07 -15.47 12.77
C HIS A 73 4.42 -14.73 12.72
N GLY A 74 4.99 -14.59 11.52
CA GLY A 74 6.28 -13.89 11.33
C GLY A 74 6.21 -12.38 11.58
N TRP A 75 7.31 -11.67 11.33
CA TRP A 75 7.36 -10.20 11.45
C TRP A 75 6.53 -9.52 10.36
N LEU A 76 5.81 -8.45 10.68
CA LEU A 76 5.10 -7.63 9.70
C LEU A 76 6.07 -6.86 8.79
N ASP A 77 5.72 -6.74 7.51
CA ASP A 77 6.46 -5.96 6.52
C ASP A 77 5.91 -4.53 6.43
N GLU A 78 6.38 -3.65 7.32
CA GLU A 78 5.99 -2.24 7.39
C GLU A 78 6.32 -1.41 6.14
N ARG A 79 6.99 -1.99 5.13
CA ARG A 79 7.20 -1.35 3.82
C ARG A 79 6.08 -1.62 2.83
N ARG A 80 5.13 -2.48 3.18
CA ARG A 80 4.04 -2.88 2.32
C ARG A 80 2.71 -2.68 3.04
N LEU A 81 1.70 -2.28 2.27
CA LEU A 81 0.34 -2.21 2.76
C LEU A 81 -0.59 -2.80 1.70
N ARG A 82 -1.35 -3.82 2.08
CA ARG A 82 -2.41 -4.36 1.24
C ARG A 82 -3.69 -3.62 1.57
N VAL A 83 -4.37 -3.11 0.55
CA VAL A 83 -5.64 -2.41 0.68
C VAL A 83 -6.67 -3.06 -0.23
N ASP A 84 -7.83 -3.37 0.33
CA ASP A 84 -8.91 -4.10 -0.31
C ASP A 84 -10.22 -3.30 -0.17
N GLY A 85 -11.02 -3.20 -1.24
CA GLY A 85 -12.32 -2.53 -1.14
C GLY A 85 -13.09 -2.42 -2.45
N PRO A 86 -14.31 -1.84 -2.41
CA PRO A 86 -15.09 -1.53 -3.60
C PRO A 86 -14.33 -0.59 -4.54
N PRO A 87 -14.51 -0.68 -5.87
CA PRO A 87 -13.71 0.07 -6.85
C PRO A 87 -13.69 1.58 -6.58
N ARG A 88 -14.86 2.17 -6.34
CA ARG A 88 -14.99 3.62 -6.10
C ARG A 88 -14.34 4.05 -4.79
N ALA A 89 -14.49 3.27 -3.72
CA ALA A 89 -13.86 3.57 -2.43
C ALA A 89 -12.34 3.48 -2.53
N LEU A 90 -11.83 2.42 -3.17
CA LEU A 90 -10.40 2.22 -3.42
C LEU A 90 -9.82 3.34 -4.30
N ALA A 91 -10.52 3.76 -5.34
CA ALA A 91 -10.07 4.85 -6.20
C ALA A 91 -10.00 6.19 -5.46
N ARG A 92 -10.99 6.51 -4.61
CA ARG A 92 -10.96 7.71 -3.75
C ARG A 92 -9.80 7.66 -2.76
N TYR A 93 -9.58 6.51 -2.13
CA TYR A 93 -8.45 6.28 -1.25
C TYR A 93 -7.11 6.53 -1.96
N LEU A 94 -6.91 5.95 -3.15
CA LEU A 94 -5.66 6.09 -3.92
C LEU A 94 -5.43 7.53 -4.40
N ALA A 95 -6.49 8.22 -4.83
CA ALA A 95 -6.43 9.64 -5.20
C ALA A 95 -6.01 10.50 -4.00
N ALA A 96 -6.63 10.31 -2.84
CA ALA A 96 -6.29 11.04 -1.62
C ALA A 96 -4.88 10.71 -1.11
N LEU A 97 -4.44 9.45 -1.20
CA LEU A 97 -3.19 8.95 -0.62
C LEU A 97 -1.96 9.76 -1.02
N THR A 98 -1.81 10.01 -2.33
CA THR A 98 -0.64 10.73 -2.84
C THR A 98 -0.59 12.17 -2.32
N ARG A 99 -1.72 12.88 -2.37
CA ARG A 99 -1.87 14.24 -1.87
C ARG A 99 -1.61 14.33 -0.37
N VAL A 100 -2.19 13.43 0.42
CA VAL A 100 -2.03 13.40 1.88
C VAL A 100 -0.58 13.13 2.26
N LEU A 101 0.09 12.17 1.62
CA LEU A 101 1.52 11.90 1.85
C LEU A 101 2.37 13.14 1.53
N ASP A 102 2.12 13.78 0.39
CA ASP A 102 2.85 14.99 -0.01
C ASP A 102 2.60 16.16 0.96
N ALA A 103 1.36 16.34 1.42
CA ALA A 103 1.00 17.37 2.39
C ALA A 103 1.70 17.15 3.74
N VAL A 104 1.66 15.93 4.28
CA VAL A 104 2.30 15.57 5.56
C VAL A 104 3.83 15.73 5.49
N GLU A 105 4.46 15.34 4.38
CA GLU A 105 5.90 15.59 4.15
C GLU A 105 6.24 17.08 3.99
N GLY A 106 5.31 17.85 3.40
CA GLY A 106 5.36 19.30 3.36
C GLY A 106 5.36 19.92 4.77
N LEU A 107 4.47 19.46 5.65
CA LEU A 107 4.41 19.89 7.05
C LEU A 107 5.67 19.52 7.83
N ALA A 108 6.18 18.29 7.68
CA ALA A 108 7.45 17.88 8.29
C ALA A 108 8.62 18.77 7.81
N THR A 109 8.59 19.20 6.54
CA THR A 109 9.57 20.15 6.00
C THR A 109 9.43 21.55 6.61
N ARG A 110 8.20 22.04 6.82
CA ARG A 110 7.95 23.31 7.53
C ARG A 110 8.46 23.26 8.97
N ALA A 111 8.21 22.16 9.69
CA ALA A 111 8.71 21.95 11.05
C ALA A 111 10.24 22.04 11.09
N VAL A 112 10.94 21.37 10.17
CA VAL A 112 12.41 21.45 10.07
C VAL A 112 12.91 22.86 9.76
N ARG A 113 12.17 23.64 8.95
CA ARG A 113 12.52 25.05 8.70
C ARG A 113 12.37 25.90 9.96
N ALA A 114 11.34 25.68 10.76
CA ALA A 114 11.18 26.31 12.07
C ALA A 114 12.35 25.95 13.00
N PHE A 115 12.76 24.68 13.03
CA PHE A 115 13.95 24.23 13.75
C PHE A 115 15.23 24.93 13.28
N GLY A 116 15.43 25.05 11.97
CA GLY A 116 16.58 25.75 11.40
C GLY A 116 16.58 27.25 11.71
N ALA A 117 15.42 27.90 11.75
CA ALA A 117 15.29 29.30 12.15
C ALA A 117 15.62 29.49 13.63
N TRP A 118 15.07 28.64 14.50
CA TRP A 118 15.39 28.63 15.93
C TRP A 118 16.89 28.42 16.18
N LYS A 119 17.51 27.43 15.52
CA LYS A 119 18.96 27.20 15.63
C LYS A 119 19.80 28.44 15.34
N ARG A 120 19.39 29.26 14.36
CA ARG A 120 20.09 30.51 14.02
C ARG A 120 19.86 31.61 15.06
N SER A 121 18.67 31.66 15.69
CA SER A 121 18.38 32.68 16.71
C SER A 121 19.04 32.39 18.05
N VAL A 122 19.24 31.12 18.41
CA VAL A 122 19.83 30.72 19.71
C VAL A 122 21.32 30.36 19.64
N ALA A 123 22.00 30.65 18.53
CA ALA A 123 23.38 30.22 18.27
C ALA A 123 24.44 30.74 19.27
N VAL A 124 24.07 31.65 20.17
CA VAL A 124 24.94 32.24 21.21
C VAL A 124 24.50 31.82 22.62
N GLU A 125 23.47 30.97 22.75
CA GLU A 125 22.95 30.58 24.06
C GLU A 125 23.75 29.45 24.73
N PRO A 126 23.88 29.47 26.08
CA PRO A 126 24.65 28.48 26.84
C PRO A 126 24.20 27.03 26.62
N HIS A 127 22.92 26.81 26.31
CA HIS A 127 22.31 25.51 26.06
C HIS A 127 22.90 24.79 24.81
N LEU A 128 23.60 25.51 23.95
CA LEU A 128 24.27 24.98 22.75
C LEU A 128 25.81 24.99 22.86
N GLU A 129 26.37 25.46 23.98
CA GLU A 129 27.81 25.60 24.16
C GLU A 129 28.56 24.27 24.03
N TYR A 130 27.86 23.15 24.23
CA TYR A 130 28.40 21.79 24.12
C TYR A 130 28.02 21.06 22.83
N GLU A 131 27.26 21.69 21.92
CA GLU A 131 26.76 21.05 20.71
C GLU A 131 27.60 21.42 19.49
N ASP A 132 28.37 20.46 19.00
CA ASP A 132 29.12 20.64 17.76
C ASP A 132 28.21 20.66 16.50
N ALA A 133 28.78 21.12 15.38
CA ALA A 133 28.04 21.21 14.13
C ALA A 133 27.55 19.84 13.60
N SER A 134 28.21 18.75 13.97
CA SER A 134 27.87 17.38 13.55
C SER A 134 26.67 16.85 14.32
N THR A 135 26.62 17.07 15.64
CA THR A 135 25.50 16.71 16.50
C THR A 135 24.25 17.48 16.10
N MET A 136 24.38 18.77 15.77
CA MET A 136 23.24 19.56 15.29
C MET A 136 22.68 19.08 13.95
N ARG A 137 23.49 18.46 13.08
CA ARG A 137 23.00 17.82 11.85
C ARG A 137 22.21 16.55 12.16
N ILE A 138 22.69 15.73 13.09
CA ILE A 138 21.99 14.53 13.56
C ILE A 138 20.65 14.91 14.18
N ARG A 139 20.64 15.88 15.10
CA ARG A 139 19.41 16.39 15.72
C ARG A 139 18.43 16.96 14.71
N SER A 140 18.89 17.67 13.68
CA SER A 140 17.99 18.15 12.61
C SER A 140 17.31 17.00 11.87
N ARG A 141 18.04 15.91 11.61
CA ARG A 141 17.52 14.72 10.92
C ARG A 141 16.53 13.95 11.81
N GLU A 142 16.88 13.77 13.09
CA GLU A 142 16.02 13.12 14.08
C GLU A 142 14.75 13.92 14.30
N PHE A 143 14.87 15.24 14.48
CA PHE A 143 13.75 16.15 14.61
C PHE A 143 12.77 16.04 13.45
N ARG A 144 13.25 15.95 12.20
CA ARG A 144 12.35 15.72 11.04
C ARG A 144 11.56 14.42 11.20
N ALA A 145 12.23 13.34 11.57
CA ALA A 145 11.60 12.04 11.72
C ALA A 145 10.62 12.03 12.90
N ASP A 146 10.96 12.68 14.01
CA ASP A 146 10.10 12.78 15.19
C ASP A 146 8.87 13.66 14.93
N ALA A 147 9.06 14.80 14.27
CA ALA A 147 7.97 15.69 13.84
C ALA A 147 7.03 15.00 12.85
N LEU A 148 7.58 14.28 11.85
CA LEU A 148 6.77 13.46 10.95
C LEU A 148 5.97 12.41 11.74
N GLY A 149 6.61 11.70 12.67
CA GLY A 149 5.91 10.74 13.53
C GLY A 149 4.79 11.37 14.38
N ALA A 150 4.98 12.60 14.86
CA ALA A 150 3.95 13.34 15.58
C ALA A 150 2.78 13.76 14.68
N LEU A 151 3.06 14.25 13.47
CA LEU A 151 2.04 14.58 12.46
C LEU A 151 1.19 13.36 12.12
N VAL A 152 1.83 12.21 11.90
CA VAL A 152 1.12 10.95 11.61
C VAL A 152 0.21 10.53 12.76
N ARG A 153 0.68 10.62 14.01
CA ARG A 153 -0.19 10.37 15.17
C ARG A 153 -1.38 11.33 15.24
N GLY A 154 -1.20 12.57 14.79
CA GLY A 154 -2.29 13.55 14.70
C GLY A 154 -3.39 13.17 13.71
N LEU A 155 -3.06 12.49 12.61
CA LEU A 155 -4.04 11.96 11.66
C LEU A 155 -5.00 10.97 12.33
N ALA A 156 -4.53 10.18 13.28
CA ALA A 156 -5.32 9.21 14.03
C ALA A 156 -6.28 9.84 15.06
N GLY A 157 -6.39 11.18 15.10
CA GLY A 157 -7.15 11.90 16.11
C GLY A 157 -6.45 11.97 17.47
N ALA A 158 -5.16 11.61 17.57
CA ALA A 158 -4.42 11.60 18.83
C ALA A 158 -3.85 12.98 19.24
N VAL A 159 -4.09 14.06 18.48
CA VAL A 159 -3.69 15.41 18.87
C VAL A 159 -4.77 16.01 19.75
N SER A 160 -4.64 15.77 21.06
CA SER A 160 -5.25 16.60 22.09
C SER A 160 -4.50 17.94 22.19
N ASP A 161 -5.22 19.02 22.48
CA ASP A 161 -4.77 20.40 22.75
C ASP A 161 -3.34 20.75 22.31
N SER A 162 -3.21 21.64 21.32
CA SER A 162 -1.91 22.14 20.84
C SER A 162 -1.05 22.59 22.03
N PRO A 163 -0.03 21.80 22.41
CA PRO A 163 0.71 22.09 23.63
C PRO A 163 1.49 23.39 23.44
N VAL A 164 1.50 24.26 24.45
CA VAL A 164 2.26 25.52 24.39
C VAL A 164 3.75 25.21 24.40
N ARG A 165 4.55 25.95 23.61
CA ARG A 165 6.02 25.84 23.64
C ARG A 165 6.56 26.18 25.03
N ASP A 166 7.44 25.33 25.52
CA ASP A 166 8.24 25.56 26.73
C ASP A 166 9.56 26.23 26.34
N SER A 167 9.68 27.52 26.59
CA SER A 167 10.90 28.29 26.25
C SER A 167 12.13 27.88 27.06
N SER A 168 11.97 27.13 28.16
CA SER A 168 13.11 26.62 28.95
C SER A 168 13.76 25.39 28.33
N ARG A 169 13.13 24.80 27.31
CA ARG A 169 13.57 23.57 26.67
C ARG A 169 14.02 23.81 25.23
N PRO A 170 15.02 23.07 24.75
CA PRO A 170 15.42 23.18 23.36
C PRO A 170 14.34 22.65 22.42
N LEU A 171 14.27 23.23 21.21
CA LEU A 171 13.18 22.94 20.29
C LEU A 171 13.20 21.49 19.78
N TRP A 172 14.36 20.83 19.72
CA TRP A 172 14.44 19.44 19.27
C TRP A 172 13.71 18.46 20.19
N GLU A 173 13.53 18.79 21.47
CA GLU A 173 12.74 17.99 22.41
C GLU A 173 11.24 18.25 22.30
N GLN A 174 10.84 19.31 21.59
CA GLN A 174 9.47 19.80 21.47
C GLN A 174 8.90 19.54 20.06
N TYR A 175 9.38 18.49 19.39
CA TYR A 175 8.93 18.15 18.03
C TYR A 175 7.41 17.95 17.92
N GLY A 176 6.77 17.46 18.98
CA GLY A 176 5.31 17.28 19.02
C GLY A 176 4.56 18.61 19.01
N THR A 177 5.02 19.57 19.81
CA THR A 177 4.49 20.95 19.81
C THR A 177 4.66 21.62 18.47
N VAL A 178 5.87 21.55 17.89
CA VAL A 178 6.13 22.17 16.57
C VAL A 178 5.29 21.51 15.49
N ALA A 179 5.10 20.19 15.53
CA ALA A 179 4.21 19.48 14.62
C ALA A 179 2.75 19.96 14.72
N ALA A 180 2.24 20.16 15.95
CA ALA A 180 0.89 20.69 16.17
C ALA A 180 0.73 22.12 15.66
N GLU A 181 1.73 22.99 15.88
CA GLU A 181 1.72 24.36 15.37
C GLU A 181 1.73 24.42 13.85
N VAL A 182 2.63 23.70 13.18
CA VAL A 182 2.66 23.72 11.70
C VAL A 182 1.41 23.10 11.08
N TRP A 183 0.78 22.15 11.79
CA TRP A 183 -0.51 21.60 11.42
C TRP A 183 -1.61 22.66 11.52
N ALA A 184 -1.71 23.34 12.67
CA ALA A 184 -2.68 24.40 12.90
C ALA A 184 -2.51 25.58 11.92
N ASP A 185 -1.27 26.04 11.70
CA ASP A 185 -0.93 27.11 10.76
C ASP A 185 -1.31 26.78 9.31
N ALA A 186 -1.29 25.50 8.94
CA ALA A 186 -1.69 25.04 7.62
C ALA A 186 -3.19 24.81 7.46
N GLY A 187 -3.97 24.89 8.55
CA GLY A 187 -5.39 24.49 8.57
C GLY A 187 -5.60 22.97 8.57
N GLY A 188 -4.56 22.20 8.91
CA GLY A 188 -4.56 20.74 8.86
C GLY A 188 -4.35 20.15 7.46
N VAL A 189 -4.64 18.85 7.33
CA VAL A 189 -4.66 18.14 6.04
C VAL A 189 -6.05 17.59 5.83
N ASP A 190 -6.71 17.98 4.74
CA ASP A 190 -7.97 17.37 4.33
C ASP A 190 -7.71 15.90 3.96
N LEU A 191 -8.37 14.96 4.62
CA LEU A 191 -8.20 13.52 4.38
C LEU A 191 -9.28 12.95 3.45
N VAL A 192 -10.35 13.69 3.19
CA VAL A 192 -11.53 13.21 2.45
C VAL A 192 -11.52 13.70 1.00
N GLU A 193 -10.90 14.85 0.75
CA GLU A 193 -10.76 15.42 -0.59
C GLU A 193 -10.07 14.44 -1.54
N ALA A 194 -10.80 14.10 -2.60
CA ALA A 194 -10.37 13.27 -3.71
C ALA A 194 -10.98 13.87 -4.99
N PRO A 195 -10.20 14.60 -5.81
CA PRO A 195 -10.68 15.18 -7.06
C PRO A 195 -11.26 14.10 -7.98
N GLU A 196 -12.47 14.33 -8.53
CA GLU A 196 -13.15 13.30 -9.33
C GLU A 196 -12.36 12.91 -10.59
N GLU A 197 -11.50 13.81 -11.12
CA GLU A 197 -10.56 13.49 -12.21
C GLU A 197 -9.55 12.41 -11.81
N ASP A 198 -8.93 12.54 -10.63
CA ASP A 198 -7.99 11.56 -10.09
C ASP A 198 -8.69 10.24 -9.77
N VAL A 199 -9.91 10.32 -9.22
CA VAL A 199 -10.75 9.14 -8.95
C VAL A 199 -11.07 8.40 -10.25
N ALA A 200 -11.47 9.11 -11.30
CA ALA A 200 -11.76 8.53 -12.61
C ALA A 200 -10.51 7.88 -13.23
N ALA A 201 -9.34 8.53 -13.12
CA ALA A 201 -8.07 7.96 -13.58
C ALA A 201 -7.72 6.66 -12.85
N HIS A 202 -7.96 6.58 -11.53
CA HIS A 202 -7.76 5.36 -10.77
C HIS A 202 -8.77 4.26 -11.11
N LEU A 203 -10.05 4.60 -11.34
CA LEU A 203 -11.07 3.65 -11.79
C LEU A 203 -10.73 3.06 -13.17
N ALA A 204 -10.29 3.89 -14.12
CA ALA A 204 -9.88 3.44 -15.44
C ALA A 204 -8.74 2.42 -15.39
N ARG A 205 -7.82 2.55 -14.41
CA ARG A 205 -6.73 1.57 -14.21
C ARG A 205 -7.19 0.21 -13.66
N MET A 206 -8.34 0.16 -12.99
CA MET A 206 -8.90 -1.06 -12.39
C MET A 206 -9.65 -1.90 -13.41
N LEU A 207 -10.30 -1.26 -14.38
CA LEU A 207 -10.99 -1.97 -15.46
C LEU A 207 -9.96 -2.64 -16.40
N PRO A 208 -10.25 -3.83 -16.94
CA PRO A 208 -9.51 -4.36 -18.08
C PRO A 208 -9.58 -3.33 -19.21
N GLU A 209 -8.49 -3.16 -19.97
CA GLU A 209 -8.65 -2.52 -21.27
C GLU A 209 -9.56 -3.45 -22.07
N GLU A 210 -10.73 -2.96 -22.51
CA GLU A 210 -11.50 -3.71 -23.50
C GLU A 210 -10.55 -3.97 -24.66
N PRO A 211 -10.37 -5.22 -25.11
CA PRO A 211 -9.57 -5.44 -26.31
C PRO A 211 -10.22 -4.60 -27.40
N GLU A 212 -9.45 -3.73 -28.04
CA GLU A 212 -9.93 -3.00 -29.20
C GLU A 212 -10.56 -4.02 -30.13
N GLN A 213 -11.86 -3.86 -30.42
CA GLN A 213 -12.65 -4.80 -31.23
C GLN A 213 -12.08 -4.98 -32.66
N GLY A 214 -10.97 -4.32 -33.00
CA GLY A 214 -10.20 -4.47 -34.23
C GLY A 214 -9.16 -5.59 -34.26
N GLU A 215 -8.74 -6.18 -33.13
CA GLU A 215 -7.73 -7.27 -33.15
C GLU A 215 -8.33 -8.69 -33.18
N LEU A 216 -9.60 -8.86 -32.78
CA LEU A 216 -10.28 -10.17 -32.81
C LEU A 216 -10.72 -10.62 -34.21
N PHE A 217 -10.70 -9.74 -35.21
CA PHE A 217 -11.00 -10.09 -36.61
C PHE A 217 -9.75 -10.24 -37.50
N ALA A 218 -8.54 -10.04 -36.96
CA ALA A 218 -7.30 -10.20 -37.72
C ALA A 218 -6.73 -11.63 -37.71
N ALA A 219 -7.39 -12.57 -37.02
CA ALA A 219 -6.97 -13.96 -36.89
C ALA A 219 -7.91 -14.94 -37.62
N GLU A 220 -8.41 -14.60 -38.81
CA GLU A 220 -9.06 -15.60 -39.65
C GLU A 220 -8.95 -15.29 -41.15
N ASP A 221 -7.78 -14.85 -41.62
CA ASP A 221 -7.42 -15.01 -43.03
C ASP A 221 -6.52 -16.25 -43.16
N VAL A 222 -7.13 -17.42 -42.88
CA VAL A 222 -6.56 -18.71 -43.24
C VAL A 222 -6.54 -18.76 -44.77
N THR A 223 -5.40 -18.38 -45.35
CA THR A 223 -5.14 -18.60 -46.77
C THR A 223 -5.02 -20.12 -46.97
N VAL A 224 -6.16 -20.76 -47.24
CA VAL A 224 -6.21 -22.15 -47.69
C VAL A 224 -5.47 -22.19 -49.03
N GLN A 225 -4.23 -22.67 -49.03
CA GLN A 225 -3.55 -23.01 -50.27
C GLN A 225 -4.38 -24.07 -51.02
N PRO A 226 -4.76 -23.85 -52.29
CA PRO A 226 -5.38 -24.88 -53.10
C PRO A 226 -4.33 -25.95 -53.40
N ARG A 227 -4.50 -27.11 -52.75
CA ARG A 227 -3.74 -28.34 -53.02
C ARG A 227 -4.02 -28.78 -54.48
N PRO A 228 -3.00 -28.96 -55.34
CA PRO A 228 -3.23 -29.46 -56.68
C PRO A 228 -3.70 -30.92 -56.65
N ALA A 229 -4.68 -31.21 -57.51
CA ALA A 229 -5.26 -32.52 -57.69
C ALA A 229 -4.20 -33.54 -58.13
N SER A 230 -4.05 -34.62 -57.35
CA SER A 230 -3.37 -35.83 -57.80
C SER A 230 -4.43 -36.88 -58.14
N THR A 231 -4.36 -37.35 -59.36
CA THR A 231 -5.21 -38.34 -60.01
C THR A 231 -5.17 -39.71 -59.32
N SER A 232 -6.37 -40.25 -59.06
CA SER A 232 -6.79 -41.66 -59.15
C SER A 232 -5.80 -42.76 -58.76
N SER A 233 -6.11 -43.52 -57.70
CA SER A 233 -6.31 -44.97 -57.83
C SER A 233 -7.06 -45.56 -56.62
N ALA A 234 -7.80 -46.62 -56.90
CA ALA A 234 -8.83 -47.28 -56.12
C ALA A 234 -8.34 -48.01 -54.85
N GLY A 235 -9.27 -48.24 -53.92
CA GLY A 235 -9.08 -49.20 -52.83
C GLY A 235 -10.06 -49.00 -51.68
N ALA A 236 -11.02 -49.91 -51.56
CA ALA A 236 -12.13 -49.91 -50.62
C ALA A 236 -11.74 -50.02 -49.13
N VAL A 237 -12.64 -49.56 -48.25
CA VAL A 237 -13.39 -50.32 -47.20
C VAL A 237 -13.79 -49.35 -46.06
N PRO A 238 -15.08 -49.27 -45.66
CA PRO A 238 -15.52 -48.50 -44.50
C PRO A 238 -15.42 -49.34 -43.22
N VAL A 239 -14.92 -48.75 -42.12
CA VAL A 239 -14.99 -49.35 -40.77
C VAL A 239 -15.57 -48.33 -39.79
N PRO A 240 -16.60 -48.69 -38.99
CA PRO A 240 -17.34 -47.77 -38.14
C PRO A 240 -16.71 -47.53 -36.76
N VAL A 241 -17.18 -46.43 -36.16
CA VAL A 241 -16.95 -45.81 -34.83
C VAL A 241 -16.96 -46.81 -33.65
N PRO A 242 -16.38 -46.45 -32.49
CA PRO A 242 -17.28 -46.21 -31.36
C PRO A 242 -16.95 -45.00 -30.48
N VAL A 243 -18.03 -44.30 -30.14
CA VAL A 243 -18.19 -43.34 -29.04
C VAL A 243 -18.00 -44.06 -27.71
N VAL A 244 -17.23 -43.50 -26.78
CA VAL A 244 -17.17 -43.98 -25.39
C VAL A 244 -17.88 -42.97 -24.47
N PRO A 245 -18.81 -43.41 -23.61
CA PRO A 245 -19.67 -42.55 -22.82
C PRO A 245 -19.06 -42.04 -21.51
N VAL A 246 -19.65 -40.93 -21.06
CA VAL A 246 -19.57 -40.33 -19.73
C VAL A 246 -19.94 -41.34 -18.64
N LEU A 247 -19.06 -41.54 -17.67
CA LEU A 247 -19.38 -42.21 -16.41
C LEU A 247 -19.77 -41.16 -15.36
N THR A 248 -21.07 -41.14 -15.06
CA THR A 248 -21.61 -40.66 -13.79
C THR A 248 -21.60 -41.83 -12.81
N GLY A 249 -21.22 -41.60 -11.54
CA GLY A 249 -21.55 -42.55 -10.50
C GLY A 249 -20.86 -42.36 -9.15
N VAL A 250 -21.66 -41.90 -8.18
CA VAL A 250 -21.86 -42.48 -6.83
C VAL A 250 -20.61 -42.52 -5.92
N GLY A 251 -20.51 -41.73 -4.86
CA GLY A 251 -21.40 -41.74 -3.70
C GLY A 251 -20.95 -42.81 -2.69
N ARG A 252 -20.23 -42.41 -1.63
CA ARG A 252 -20.21 -43.19 -0.38
C ARG A 252 -19.69 -42.39 0.82
N ASP A 253 -20.65 -42.07 1.68
CA ASP A 253 -20.66 -42.13 3.14
C ASP A 253 -19.34 -42.07 3.92
N ASP A 254 -19.28 -40.97 4.66
CA ASP A 254 -18.67 -40.78 5.97
C ASP A 254 -19.42 -41.62 7.03
N PRO A 255 -18.72 -42.38 7.88
CA PRO A 255 -19.15 -42.45 9.27
C PRO A 255 -17.96 -42.46 10.24
N GLY A 256 -17.87 -41.46 11.12
CA GLY A 256 -16.78 -41.42 12.10
C GLY A 256 -16.95 -40.52 13.31
N ARG A 257 -18.18 -40.28 13.78
CA ARG A 257 -18.45 -39.70 15.11
C ARG A 257 -17.92 -40.63 16.21
N TYR A 258 -17.00 -40.15 17.03
CA TYR A 258 -16.93 -40.51 18.46
C TYR A 258 -16.77 -39.21 19.27
N GLY A 259 -17.82 -38.86 20.03
CA GLY A 259 -17.66 -38.18 21.32
C GLY A 259 -16.97 -39.14 22.29
N THR A 260 -16.50 -38.74 23.46
CA THR A 260 -17.16 -37.91 24.47
C THR A 260 -16.14 -37.53 25.55
N ALA A 261 -16.28 -36.29 26.04
CA ALA A 261 -16.32 -35.84 27.43
C ALA A 261 -15.38 -36.45 28.49
N ALA A 262 -14.58 -35.58 29.11
CA ALA A 262 -14.57 -35.32 30.55
C ALA A 262 -14.07 -33.89 30.79
#